data_AF-A0A9P0B9R7-F1
#
_entry.id   AF-A0A9P0B9R7-F1
#
_cell.length_a   1.000
_cell.length_b   1.000
_cell.length_c   1.000
_cell.angle_alpha   90.00
_cell.angle_beta   90.00
_cell.angle_gamma   90.00
#
_symmetry.space_group_name_H-M   'P 1'
#
loop_
_entity.id
_entity.type
_entity.pdbx_description
1 polymer ?
#
loop_
_entity_poly.entity_id
_entity_poly.type
_entity_poly.pdbx_seq_one_letter_code
_entity_poly.pdbx_strand_id
1 'polypeptide(L)'
;MFSALFSKLNDCGFCVSWTESFNRSLENCSSTQEKIRLLTTIPLNSLSRSDMLIRFPSVTKYMIREAKKVVKEKGVYYNPDPYCGHPIDQTSINIAQEYYLNDDLDCSRQSPNKNDVKKIVENGAEMKKVKRFMTRSIKETYQIFK
;
A
#
# COMPACT_ATOMS: atom_id res chain seq x y z
N MET A 1 25.53 14.77 15.88
CA MET A 1 25.53 14.75 14.39
C MET A 1 24.23 15.29 13.76
N PHE A 2 23.44 16.14 14.42
CA PHE A 2 22.21 16.73 13.82
C PHE A 2 22.38 18.18 13.32
N SER A 3 23.47 18.85 13.68
CA SER A 3 23.70 20.27 13.37
C SER A 3 24.00 20.55 11.88
N ALA A 4 24.52 19.57 11.13
CA ALA A 4 24.87 19.75 9.71
C ALA A 4 23.68 19.65 8.74
N LEU A 5 22.52 19.14 9.20
CA LEU A 5 21.30 19.05 8.37
C LEU A 5 20.50 20.36 8.35
N PHE A 6 20.68 21.22 9.35
CA PHE A 6 19.98 22.51 9.43
C PHE A 6 20.62 23.61 8.58
N SER A 7 21.90 23.51 8.19
CA SER A 7 22.57 24.56 7.41
C SER A 7 22.05 24.69 5.97
N LYS A 8 21.34 23.67 5.45
CA LYS A 8 20.67 23.70 4.13
C LYS A 8 19.24 24.25 4.16
N LEU A 9 18.74 24.68 5.32
CA LEU A 9 17.41 25.29 5.43
C LEU A 9 17.42 26.81 5.20
N ASN A 10 18.59 27.41 5.03
CA ASN A 10 18.77 28.87 4.89
C ASN A 10 18.73 29.40 3.44
N ASP A 11 18.31 28.57 2.47
CA ASP A 11 18.00 29.09 1.14
C ASP A 11 16.70 29.90 1.22
N CYS A 12 16.74 31.14 0.74
CA CYS A 12 15.70 32.18 0.77
C CYS A 12 14.29 31.76 0.26
N GLY A 13 14.10 30.52 -0.21
CA GLY A 13 12.82 30.01 -0.73
C GLY A 13 11.87 29.37 0.30
N PHE A 14 12.33 29.03 1.51
CA PHE A 14 11.50 28.36 2.52
C PHE A 14 11.85 28.83 3.93
N CYS A 15 11.10 29.79 4.49
CA CYS A 15 11.27 30.16 5.88
C CYS A 15 10.79 29.03 6.81
N VAL A 16 11.42 28.91 7.98
CA VAL A 16 11.13 27.87 8.98
C VAL A 16 9.65 27.94 9.40
N SER A 17 9.14 29.14 9.63
CA SER A 17 7.74 29.37 10.01
C SER A 17 6.73 28.91 8.95
N TRP A 18 7.03 29.12 7.67
CA TRP A 18 6.20 28.61 6.58
C TRP A 18 6.21 27.08 6.55
N THR A 19 7.38 26.47 6.73
CA THR A 19 7.53 25.00 6.70
C THR A 19 6.76 24.35 7.83
N GLU A 20 6.81 24.93 9.04
CA GLU A 20 6.03 24.50 10.19
C GLU A 20 4.53 24.64 9.96
N SER A 21 4.09 25.79 9.41
CA SER A 21 2.68 26.03 9.06
C SER A 21 2.17 25.02 8.01
N PHE A 22 3.00 24.73 7.01
CA PHE A 22 2.69 23.76 5.96
C PHE A 22 2.60 22.34 6.53
N ASN A 23 3.52 21.95 7.41
CA ASN A 23 3.48 20.66 8.11
C ASN A 23 2.21 20.51 8.96
N ARG A 24 1.83 21.54 9.72
CA ARG A 24 0.56 21.55 10.46
C ARG A 24 -0.65 21.39 9.54
N SER A 25 -0.62 22.04 8.38
CA SER A 25 -1.69 21.92 7.37
C SER A 25 -1.75 20.50 6.79
N LEU A 26 -0.61 19.86 6.54
CA LEU A 26 -0.53 18.46 6.10
C LEU A 26 -1.04 17.48 7.17
N GLU A 27 -0.80 17.75 8.45
CA GLU A 27 -1.28 16.93 9.57
C GLU A 27 -2.79 17.02 9.73
N ASN A 28 -3.36 18.21 9.51
CA ASN A 28 -4.80 18.45 9.57
C ASN A 28 -5.60 17.90 8.37
N CYS A 29 -4.92 17.48 7.30
CA CYS A 29 -5.59 16.86 6.15
C CYS A 29 -6.17 15.49 6.53
N SER A 30 -7.46 15.31 6.24
CA SER A 30 -8.23 14.10 6.59
C SER A 30 -7.92 12.92 5.66
N SER A 31 -7.50 13.19 4.42
CA SER A 31 -7.25 12.17 3.41
C SER A 31 -5.88 12.29 2.74
N THR A 32 -5.40 11.18 2.17
CA THR A 32 -4.19 11.17 1.35
C THR A 32 -4.33 12.06 0.11
N GLN A 33 -5.53 12.18 -0.45
CA GLN A 33 -5.81 13.04 -1.61
C GLN A 33 -5.64 14.51 -1.25
N GLU A 34 -6.12 14.95 -0.09
CA GLU A 34 -5.93 16.32 0.39
C GLU A 34 -4.47 16.65 0.60
N LYS A 35 -3.69 15.70 1.15
CA LYS A 35 -2.23 15.85 1.30
C LYS A 35 -1.55 15.98 -0.06
N ILE A 36 -1.91 15.14 -1.02
CA ILE A 36 -1.38 15.21 -2.40
C ILE A 36 -1.75 16.54 -3.04
N ARG A 37 -3.01 17.00 -2.90
CA ARG A 37 -3.47 18.30 -3.39
C ARG A 37 -2.66 19.43 -2.78
N LEU A 38 -2.46 19.43 -1.47
CA LEU A 38 -1.68 20.45 -0.79
C LEU A 38 -0.21 20.45 -1.26
N LEU A 39 0.38 19.28 -1.46
CA LEU A 39 1.73 19.14 -2.02
C LEU A 39 1.90 19.68 -3.44
N THR A 40 0.82 19.85 -4.22
CA THR A 40 0.94 20.47 -5.55
C THR A 40 1.29 21.97 -5.49
N THR A 41 1.09 22.61 -4.33
CA THR A 41 1.35 24.05 -4.14
C THR A 41 2.83 24.39 -3.97
N ILE A 42 3.66 23.40 -3.66
CA ILE A 42 5.11 23.60 -3.54
C ILE A 42 5.79 23.45 -4.91
N PRO A 43 6.94 24.11 -5.13
CA PRO A 43 7.75 23.93 -6.34
C PRO A 43 8.42 22.55 -6.38
N LEU A 44 7.63 21.51 -6.68
CA LEU A 44 8.02 20.09 -6.64
C LEU A 44 9.22 19.75 -7.55
N ASN A 45 9.44 20.52 -8.60
CA ASN A 45 10.56 20.30 -9.53
C ASN A 45 11.88 20.90 -9.04
N SER A 46 11.83 21.89 -8.14
CA SER A 46 13.00 22.54 -7.56
C SER A 46 13.60 21.76 -6.38
N LEU A 47 12.81 20.84 -5.79
CA LEU A 47 13.24 20.05 -4.64
C LEU A 47 13.50 18.59 -5.01
N SER A 48 14.57 18.03 -4.45
CA SER A 48 14.83 16.60 -4.55
C SER A 48 13.81 15.81 -3.70
N ARG A 49 13.61 14.53 -4.03
CA ARG A 49 12.70 13.66 -3.25
C ARG A 49 13.18 13.49 -1.82
N SER A 50 14.48 13.39 -1.60
CA SER A 50 15.08 13.29 -0.27
C SER A 50 14.83 14.55 0.55
N ASP A 51 14.99 15.74 -0.03
CA ASP A 51 14.77 17.00 0.69
C ASP A 51 13.32 17.16 1.10
N MET A 52 12.38 16.78 0.23
CA MET A 52 10.95 16.80 0.58
C MET A 52 10.62 15.85 1.74
N LEU A 53 11.20 14.66 1.78
CA LEU A 53 10.95 13.70 2.88
C LEU A 53 11.57 14.18 4.19
N ILE A 54 12.69 14.88 4.15
CA ILE A 54 13.33 15.47 5.34
C ILE A 54 12.51 16.65 5.85
N ARG A 55 12.03 17.52 4.95
CA ARG A 55 11.28 18.74 5.30
C ARG A 55 9.82 18.47 5.68
N PHE A 56 9.19 17.45 5.10
CA PHE A 56 7.79 17.10 5.30
C PHE A 56 7.64 15.63 5.74
N PRO A 57 7.78 15.33 7.04
CA PRO A 57 7.86 13.95 7.55
C PRO A 57 6.59 13.11 7.34
N SER A 58 5.43 13.77 7.26
CA SER A 58 4.13 13.12 7.05
C SER A 58 3.87 12.69 5.59
N VAL A 59 4.82 13.00 4.70
CA VAL A 59 4.71 12.77 3.26
C VAL A 59 5.43 11.48 2.87
N THR A 60 4.81 10.70 1.98
CA THR A 60 5.41 9.48 1.44
C THR A 60 5.99 9.69 0.04
N LYS A 61 6.89 8.79 -0.38
CA LYS A 61 7.41 8.75 -1.76
C LYS A 61 6.30 8.67 -2.80
N TYR A 62 5.23 7.93 -2.49
CA TYR A 62 4.03 7.83 -3.31
C TYR A 62 3.37 9.20 -3.50
N MET A 63 3.08 9.91 -2.40
CA MET A 63 2.44 11.23 -2.45
C MET A 63 3.23 12.24 -3.28
N ILE A 64 4.56 12.26 -3.16
CA ILE A 64 5.42 13.14 -3.97
C ILE A 64 5.32 12.80 -5.45
N ARG A 65 5.34 11.52 -5.80
CA ARG A 65 5.24 11.07 -7.19
C ARG A 65 3.90 11.45 -7.79
N GLU A 66 2.81 11.17 -7.07
CA GLU A 66 1.47 11.52 -7.53
C GLU A 66 1.27 13.03 -7.62
N ALA A 67 1.75 13.82 -6.66
CA ALA A 67 1.65 15.28 -6.73
C ALA A 67 2.38 15.85 -7.96
N LYS A 68 3.57 15.32 -8.30
CA LYS A 68 4.28 15.71 -9.54
C LYS A 68 3.50 15.35 -10.79
N LYS A 69 2.86 14.17 -10.80
CA LYS A 69 2.02 13.71 -11.90
C LYS A 69 0.80 14.62 -12.07
N VAL A 70 0.10 14.92 -10.98
CA VAL A 70 -1.08 15.81 -10.96
C VAL A 70 -0.71 17.21 -11.45
N VAL A 71 0.39 17.80 -10.99
CA VAL A 71 0.84 19.12 -11.46
C VAL A 71 1.14 19.10 -12.97
N LYS A 72 1.76 18.04 -13.47
CA LYS A 72 2.10 17.90 -14.89
C LYS A 72 0.86 17.73 -15.78
N GLU A 73 -0.13 16.96 -15.33
CA GLU A 73 -1.28 16.57 -16.13
C GLU A 73 -2.47 17.53 -16.00
N LYS A 74 -2.69 18.06 -14.79
CA LYS A 74 -3.95 18.75 -14.41
C LYS A 74 -3.73 20.11 -13.75
N GLY A 75 -2.49 20.46 -13.41
CA GLY A 75 -2.12 21.74 -12.81
C GLY A 75 -2.11 21.75 -11.29
N VAL A 76 -1.83 22.94 -10.74
CA VAL A 76 -1.70 23.16 -9.29
C VAL A 76 -3.06 23.16 -8.62
N TYR A 77 -3.14 22.57 -7.43
CA TYR A 77 -4.33 22.49 -6.58
C TYR A 77 -5.51 21.68 -7.15
N TYR A 78 -5.27 20.88 -8.19
CA TYR A 78 -6.26 19.95 -8.70
C TYR A 78 -6.59 18.85 -7.67
N ASN A 79 -7.85 18.41 -7.65
CA ASN A 79 -8.30 17.36 -6.74
C ASN A 79 -7.93 15.96 -7.26
N PRO A 80 -6.97 15.23 -6.65
CA PRO A 80 -6.51 13.95 -7.20
C PRO A 80 -7.65 12.95 -7.35
N ASP A 81 -7.64 12.19 -8.44
CA ASP A 81 -8.65 11.16 -8.65
C ASP A 81 -8.58 10.13 -7.52
N PRO A 82 -9.73 9.61 -7.06
CA PRO A 82 -9.73 8.54 -6.09
C PRO A 82 -8.97 7.33 -6.61
N TYR A 83 -8.22 6.70 -5.70
CA TYR A 83 -7.55 5.45 -6.00
C TYR A 83 -8.63 4.42 -6.32
N CYS A 84 -8.77 4.11 -7.60
CA CYS A 84 -9.49 2.94 -8.05
C CYS A 84 -8.52 1.77 -7.95
N GLY A 85 -8.71 0.91 -6.94
CA GLY A 85 -8.01 -0.37 -6.93
C GLY A 85 -8.34 -1.11 -8.22
N HIS A 86 -7.33 -1.64 -8.89
CA HIS A 86 -7.58 -2.50 -10.04
C HIS A 86 -8.29 -3.76 -9.53
N PRO A 87 -9.50 -4.07 -10.04
CA PRO A 87 -10.15 -5.33 -9.70
C PRO A 87 -9.23 -6.47 -10.15
N ILE A 88 -9.04 -7.44 -9.26
CA ILE A 88 -8.29 -8.64 -9.60
C ILE A 88 -9.10 -9.39 -10.66
N ASP A 89 -8.43 -9.80 -11.73
CA ASP A 89 -9.08 -10.55 -12.80
C ASP A 89 -9.71 -11.84 -12.27
N GLN A 90 -10.91 -12.17 -12.74
CA GLN A 90 -11.65 -13.34 -12.28
C GLN A 90 -10.88 -14.64 -12.55
N THR A 91 -10.09 -14.69 -13.62
CA THR A 91 -9.22 -15.84 -13.91
C THR A 91 -8.17 -16.03 -12.82
N SER A 92 -7.57 -14.94 -12.32
CA SER A 92 -6.60 -15.00 -11.23
C SER A 92 -7.25 -15.47 -9.92
N ILE A 93 -8.50 -15.03 -9.67
CA ILE A 93 -9.29 -15.50 -8.51
C ILE A 93 -9.57 -17.00 -8.64
N ASN A 94 -9.98 -17.46 -9.82
CA ASN A 94 -10.28 -18.86 -10.06
C ASN A 94 -9.04 -19.75 -9.92
N ILE A 95 -7.89 -19.32 -10.44
CA ILE A 95 -6.60 -20.04 -10.26
C ILE A 95 -6.23 -20.11 -8.78
N ALA A 96 -6.37 -19.01 -8.03
CA ALA A 96 -6.10 -19.02 -6.61
C ALA A 96 -7.08 -19.92 -5.84
N GLN A 97 -8.36 -19.92 -6.21
CA GLN A 97 -9.36 -20.81 -5.61
C GLN A 97 -9.06 -22.27 -5.93
N GLU A 98 -8.75 -22.59 -7.18
CA GLU A 98 -8.33 -23.93 -7.60
C GLU A 98 -7.11 -24.39 -6.81
N TYR A 99 -6.10 -23.53 -6.64
CA TYR A 99 -4.94 -23.83 -5.83
C TYR A 99 -5.27 -24.19 -4.37
N TYR A 100 -6.21 -23.48 -3.74
CA TYR A 100 -6.58 -23.73 -2.34
C TYR A 100 -7.60 -24.86 -2.17
N LEU A 101 -8.36 -25.20 -3.21
CA LEU A 101 -9.48 -26.15 -3.13
C LEU A 101 -9.16 -27.50 -3.76
N ASN A 102 -8.32 -27.55 -4.80
CA ASN A 102 -7.82 -28.78 -5.41
C ASN A 102 -6.47 -29.16 -4.80
N ASP A 103 -6.47 -30.26 -4.07
CA ASP A 103 -5.28 -30.82 -3.41
C ASP A 103 -4.51 -31.78 -4.32
N ASP A 104 -4.68 -31.65 -5.64
CA ASP A 104 -4.14 -32.57 -6.64
C ASP A 104 -2.60 -32.57 -6.70
N LEU A 105 -1.96 -31.56 -6.09
CA LEU A 105 -0.51 -31.39 -6.07
C LEU A 105 0.17 -31.86 -4.78
N ASP A 106 -0.56 -32.56 -3.89
CA ASP A 106 -0.10 -33.00 -2.55
C ASP A 106 0.53 -31.84 -1.74
N CYS A 107 0.07 -30.61 -2.01
CA CYS A 107 0.59 -29.39 -1.40
C CYS A 107 -0.06 -29.05 -0.06
N SER A 108 -1.08 -29.80 0.34
CA SER A 108 -1.64 -29.73 1.67
C SER A 108 -1.71 -31.12 2.32
N ARG A 109 -1.67 -31.16 3.65
CA ARG A 109 -1.90 -32.38 4.42
C ARG A 109 -3.00 -32.15 5.43
N GLN A 110 -3.77 -33.20 5.66
CA GLN A 110 -4.79 -33.19 6.71
C GLN A 110 -4.13 -33.02 8.08
N SER A 111 -4.68 -32.14 8.92
CA SER A 111 -4.21 -32.02 10.30
C SER A 111 -4.41 -33.34 11.05
N PRO A 112 -3.39 -33.85 11.76
CA PRO A 112 -3.49 -35.09 12.52
C PRO A 112 -4.35 -34.95 13.78
N ASN A 113 -4.66 -33.73 14.21
CA ASN A 113 -5.32 -33.49 15.50
C ASN A 113 -6.85 -33.58 15.42
N LYS A 114 -7.45 -34.27 16.39
CA LYS A 114 -8.91 -34.42 16.52
C LYS A 114 -9.66 -33.09 16.67
N ASN A 115 -9.02 -32.08 17.26
CA ASN A 115 -9.60 -30.73 17.46
C ASN A 115 -9.57 -29.88 16.18
N ASP A 116 -8.94 -30.36 15.12
CA ASP A 116 -8.87 -29.68 13.83
C ASP A 116 -9.99 -30.12 12.88
N VAL A 117 -11.05 -30.74 13.40
CA VAL A 117 -12.25 -31.09 12.65
C VAL A 117 -13.37 -30.11 12.97
N LYS A 118 -13.89 -29.41 11.96
CA LYS A 118 -15.09 -28.57 12.09
C LYS A 118 -16.30 -29.26 11.46
N LYS A 119 -17.44 -29.21 12.14
CA LYS A 119 -18.73 -29.53 11.54
C LYS A 119 -19.21 -28.33 10.72
N ILE A 120 -19.61 -28.58 9.49
CA ILE A 120 -20.22 -27.60 8.59
C ILE A 120 -21.49 -28.20 7.98
N VAL A 121 -22.43 -27.36 7.57
CA VAL A 121 -23.59 -27.79 6.79
C VAL A 121 -23.34 -27.40 5.34
N GLU A 122 -23.28 -28.37 4.44
CA GLU A 122 -23.08 -28.16 3.01
C GLU A 122 -24.19 -28.92 2.28
N ASN A 123 -24.91 -28.25 1.37
CA ASN A 123 -26.06 -28.83 0.65
C ASN A 123 -27.15 -29.44 1.57
N GLY A 124 -27.37 -28.85 2.75
CA GLY A 124 -28.38 -29.30 3.71
C GLY A 124 -28.00 -30.51 4.57
N ALA A 125 -26.79 -31.05 4.41
CA ALA A 125 -26.28 -32.16 5.21
C ALA A 125 -25.14 -31.71 6.15
N GLU A 126 -25.12 -32.22 7.39
CA GLU A 126 -23.98 -32.04 8.29
C GLU A 126 -22.79 -32.86 7.82
N MET A 127 -21.67 -32.20 7.55
CA MET A 127 -20.40 -32.82 7.20
C MET A 127 -19.30 -32.36 8.15
N LYS A 128 -18.32 -33.25 8.40
CA LYS A 128 -17.12 -32.92 9.18
C LYS A 128 -15.98 -32.64 8.20
N LYS A 129 -15.52 -31.39 8.11
CA LYS A 129 -14.31 -31.02 7.35
C LYS A 129 -13.13 -30.86 8.30
N VAL A 130 -12.02 -31.48 7.95
CA VAL A 130 -10.76 -31.39 8.71
C VAL A 130 -9.93 -30.23 8.16
N LYS A 131 -9.33 -29.42 9.04
CA LYS A 131 -8.38 -28.39 8.63
C LYS A 131 -7.20 -29.06 7.92
N ARG A 132 -6.75 -28.43 6.85
CA ARG A 132 -5.53 -28.81 6.13
C ARG A 132 -4.49 -27.74 6.36
N PHE A 133 -3.23 -28.14 6.45
CA PHE A 133 -2.11 -27.22 6.48
C PHE A 133 -1.31 -27.37 5.19
N MET A 134 -0.78 -26.25 4.70
CA MET A 134 0.09 -26.25 3.53
C MET A 134 1.42 -26.89 3.91
N THR A 135 1.88 -27.85 3.12
CA THR A 135 3.16 -28.54 3.33
C THR A 135 4.34 -27.80 2.72
N ARG A 136 4.07 -26.81 1.85
CA ARG A 136 5.05 -26.02 1.12
C ARG A 136 4.93 -24.55 1.45
N SER A 137 6.03 -23.83 1.32
CA SER A 137 6.03 -22.38 1.33
C SER A 137 5.33 -21.81 0.08
N ILE A 138 4.86 -20.57 0.17
CA ILE A 138 4.27 -19.84 -0.97
C ILE A 138 5.26 -19.81 -2.15
N LYS A 139 6.56 -19.66 -1.86
CA LYS A 139 7.62 -19.59 -2.88
C LYS A 139 7.80 -20.91 -3.63
N GLU A 140 7.85 -22.04 -2.92
CA GLU A 140 7.97 -23.38 -3.53
C GLU A 140 6.74 -23.68 -4.38
N THR A 141 5.56 -23.29 -3.91
CA THR A 141 4.34 -23.55 -4.64
C THR A 141 4.24 -22.73 -5.92
N TYR A 142 4.65 -21.46 -5.87
CA TYR A 142 4.68 -20.60 -7.05
C TYR A 142 5.55 -21.16 -8.19
N GLN A 143 6.60 -21.91 -7.87
CA GLN A 143 7.45 -22.55 -8.89
C GLN A 143 6.74 -23.70 -9.63
N ILE A 144 5.77 -24.34 -8.99
CA ILE A 144 5.03 -25.50 -9.56
C ILE A 144 3.87 -25.03 -10.44
N PHE A 145 3.23 -23.92 -10.08
CA PHE A 145 2.10 -23.33 -10.81
C PHE A 145 2.51 -22.47 -12.02
N LYS A 146 3.80 -22.43 -12.35
CA LYS A 146 4.35 -21.56 -13.39
C LYS A 146 4.14 -22.16 -14.77
#